data_AF-A0A7Y5S4E3-F1
#
_entry.id   AF-A0A7Y5S4E3-F1
#
_cell.length_a   1.000
_cell.length_b   1.000
_cell.length_c   1.000
_cell.angle_alpha   90.00
_cell.angle_beta   90.00
_cell.angle_gamma   90.00
#
_symmetry.space_group_name_H-M   'P 1'
#
loop_
_entity.id
_entity.type
_entity.pdbx_description
1 polymer ?
#
loop_
_entity_poly.entity_id
_entity_poly.type
_entity_poly.pdbx_seq_one_letter_code
_entity_poly.pdbx_strand_id
1 'polypeptide(L)'
;MNRFLGLSTTALLLIATPLALASDAQTSATAGSNSFRPNGTAAATARYEGKVGFARTQSQSGRLNLARGVAVGVDKNGLSLSVSHAVAPRLGPAVGSNFSLSIGRDGEVSKNHSIAVARGPFEREVTVGGQAGSGRFGSTASGIASGRTDPFGRVQANSDSHVSRPLARVARIIHR
;
A
#
# COMPACT_ATOMS: atom_id res chain seq x y z
N MET A 1 -0.93 -49.84 -6.07
CA MET A 1 0.14 -48.85 -5.85
C MET A 1 -0.06 -47.70 -6.84
N ASN A 2 -0.82 -46.67 -6.48
CA ASN A 2 -1.08 -45.53 -7.36
C ASN A 2 -0.50 -44.26 -6.71
N ARG A 3 0.58 -43.72 -7.29
CA ARG A 3 1.16 -42.43 -6.90
C ARG A 3 0.51 -41.35 -7.76
N PHE A 4 -0.26 -40.46 -7.15
CA PHE A 4 -0.77 -39.26 -7.80
C PHE A 4 0.25 -38.11 -7.66
N LEU A 5 0.69 -37.61 -8.82
CA LEU A 5 1.53 -36.44 -9.01
C LEU A 5 0.75 -35.17 -8.67
N GLY A 6 1.21 -34.41 -7.67
CA GLY A 6 0.75 -33.06 -7.39
C GLY A 6 1.58 -32.04 -8.17
N LEU A 7 1.06 -31.59 -9.31
CA LEU A 7 1.56 -30.40 -10.01
C LEU A 7 1.12 -29.16 -9.23
N SER A 8 2.03 -28.57 -8.44
CA SER A 8 1.85 -27.24 -7.87
C SER A 8 2.00 -26.19 -8.99
N THR A 9 0.88 -25.64 -9.44
CA THR A 9 0.85 -24.51 -10.37
C THR A 9 1.25 -23.24 -9.62
N THR A 10 2.52 -22.85 -9.73
CA THR A 10 3.01 -21.55 -9.27
C THR A 10 2.40 -20.47 -10.17
N ALA A 11 1.36 -19.79 -9.69
CA ALA A 11 0.79 -18.65 -10.39
C ALA A 11 1.81 -17.50 -10.41
N LEU A 12 2.39 -17.27 -11.59
CA LEU A 12 3.26 -16.14 -11.88
C LEU A 12 2.38 -14.88 -11.91
N LEU A 13 2.41 -14.08 -10.85
CA LEU A 13 1.73 -12.79 -10.81
C LEU A 13 2.49 -11.81 -11.72
N LEU A 14 2.02 -11.61 -12.95
CA LEU A 14 2.48 -10.54 -13.82
C LEU A 14 2.15 -9.20 -13.16
N ILE A 15 3.16 -8.54 -12.60
CA ILE A 15 3.06 -7.15 -12.17
C ILE A 15 3.12 -6.31 -13.44
N ALA A 16 1.95 -5.85 -13.89
CA ALA A 16 1.87 -4.83 -14.91
C ALA A 16 2.63 -3.60 -14.41
N THR A 17 3.74 -3.24 -15.05
CA THR A 17 4.45 -1.99 -14.77
C THR A 17 3.63 -0.86 -15.37
N PRO A 18 2.99 0.02 -14.56
CA PRO A 18 2.36 1.20 -15.13
C PRO A 18 3.43 2.04 -15.82
N LEU A 19 3.09 2.56 -17.01
CA LEU A 19 3.89 3.57 -17.70
C LEU A 19 4.10 4.74 -16.73
N ALA A 20 5.31 4.86 -16.18
CA ALA A 20 5.62 5.84 -15.16
C ALA A 20 5.51 7.25 -15.76
N LEU A 21 4.39 7.90 -15.46
CA LEU A 21 4.21 9.32 -15.70
C LEU A 21 4.80 10.02 -14.48
N ALA A 22 5.70 10.97 -14.69
CA ALA A 22 6.44 11.68 -13.65
C ALA A 22 5.62 11.98 -12.38
N SER A 23 6.24 11.77 -11.20
CA SER A 23 5.70 11.97 -9.84
C SER A 23 4.90 10.81 -9.25
N ASP A 24 5.43 9.59 -9.30
CA ASP A 24 4.79 8.38 -8.74
C ASP A 24 5.43 7.93 -7.42
N ALA A 25 4.63 7.87 -6.36
CA ALA A 25 4.98 7.29 -5.07
C ALA A 25 4.30 5.92 -4.91
N GLN A 26 5.07 4.87 -4.68
CA GLN A 26 4.58 3.50 -4.52
C GLN A 26 5.12 2.87 -3.23
N THR A 27 4.27 2.17 -2.50
CA THR A 27 4.67 1.44 -1.29
C THR A 27 3.99 0.08 -1.20
N SER A 28 4.66 -0.91 -0.62
CA SER A 28 4.03 -2.14 -0.14
C SER A 28 4.60 -2.54 1.22
N ALA A 29 3.77 -3.19 2.04
CA ALA A 29 4.17 -3.75 3.32
C ALA A 29 3.41 -5.05 3.56
N THR A 30 4.16 -6.08 3.93
CA THR A 30 3.64 -7.40 4.29
C THR A 30 4.18 -7.79 5.65
N ALA A 31 3.31 -8.28 6.53
CA ALA A 31 3.70 -8.87 7.80
C ALA A 31 2.89 -10.12 8.06
N GLY A 32 3.57 -11.21 8.38
CA GLY A 32 3.00 -12.51 8.69
C GLY A 32 3.52 -13.06 10.00
N SER A 33 2.68 -13.78 10.73
CA SER A 33 3.07 -14.57 11.89
C SER A 33 2.46 -15.96 11.83
N ASN A 34 3.21 -16.92 12.37
CA ASN A 34 2.78 -18.30 12.52
C ASN A 34 3.04 -18.75 13.96
N SER A 35 2.03 -19.27 14.64
CA SER A 35 2.15 -19.66 16.05
C SER A 35 3.03 -20.90 16.28
N PHE A 36 3.24 -21.72 15.26
CA PHE A 36 4.12 -22.90 15.29
C PHE A 36 5.56 -22.60 14.88
N ARG A 37 5.83 -21.42 14.30
CA ARG A 37 7.20 -21.00 13.94
C ARG A 37 7.67 -19.91 14.92
N PRO A 38 8.92 -19.97 15.40
CA PRO A 38 9.41 -18.98 16.36
C PRO A 38 9.48 -17.57 15.77
N ASN A 39 9.62 -17.45 14.44
CA ASN A 39 9.72 -16.19 13.71
C ASN A 39 8.63 -16.13 12.61
N GLY A 40 8.06 -14.93 12.42
CA GLY A 40 7.25 -14.64 11.24
C GLY A 40 8.07 -13.96 10.14
N THR A 41 7.38 -13.32 9.21
CA THR A 41 7.99 -12.65 8.06
C THR A 41 7.53 -11.19 7.99
N ALA A 42 8.43 -10.28 7.63
CA ALA A 42 8.11 -8.90 7.31
C ALA A 42 8.91 -8.46 6.08
N ALA A 43 8.22 -7.81 5.14
CA ALA A 43 8.84 -7.24 3.94
C ALA A 43 8.16 -5.92 3.59
N ALA A 44 8.93 -4.94 3.14
CA ALA A 44 8.40 -3.67 2.67
C ALA A 44 9.15 -3.19 1.42
N THR A 45 8.44 -2.55 0.52
CA THR A 45 9.02 -1.82 -0.61
C THR A 45 8.50 -0.38 -0.61
N ALA A 46 9.35 0.53 -1.06
CA ALA A 46 9.00 1.93 -1.26
C ALA A 46 9.80 2.45 -2.45
N ARG A 47 9.13 3.15 -3.35
CA ARG A 47 9.73 3.74 -4.54
C ARG A 47 9.09 5.10 -4.78
N TYR A 48 9.91 6.06 -5.14
CA TYR A 48 9.46 7.33 -5.68
C TYR A 48 10.13 7.56 -7.03
N GLU A 49 9.34 7.98 -8.01
CA GLU A 49 9.81 8.31 -9.35
C GLU A 49 9.47 9.77 -9.68
N GLY A 50 10.47 10.64 -9.57
CA GLY A 50 10.34 12.07 -9.79
C GLY A 50 11.65 12.82 -9.51
N LYS A 51 11.64 14.14 -9.67
CA LYS A 51 12.85 14.96 -9.51
C LYS A 51 13.26 15.17 -8.05
N VAL A 52 12.30 15.47 -7.19
CA VAL A 52 12.52 15.75 -5.77
C VAL A 52 11.62 14.84 -4.95
N GLY A 53 12.21 13.98 -4.13
CA GLY A 53 11.46 13.07 -3.28
C GLY A 53 12.34 12.16 -2.45
N PHE A 54 11.67 11.30 -1.71
CA PHE A 54 12.24 10.43 -0.70
C PHE A 54 11.46 9.12 -0.68
N ALA A 55 12.18 8.00 -0.64
CA ALA A 55 11.60 6.68 -0.43
C ALA A 55 12.41 5.95 0.63
N ARG A 56 11.72 5.31 1.58
CA ARG A 56 12.35 4.53 2.64
C ARG A 56 11.51 3.31 2.98
N THR A 57 12.22 2.20 3.14
CA THR A 57 11.69 0.95 3.65
C THR A 57 12.26 0.65 5.02
N GLN A 58 11.48 -0.06 5.83
CA GLN A 58 11.92 -0.63 7.08
C GLN A 58 11.19 -1.96 7.26
N SER A 59 11.95 -3.02 7.54
CA SER A 59 11.41 -4.35 7.83
C SER A 59 12.15 -4.96 9.01
N GLN A 60 11.40 -5.54 9.93
CA GLN A 60 11.93 -6.25 11.10
C GLN A 60 11.13 -7.53 11.28
N SER A 61 11.81 -8.67 11.35
CA SER A 61 11.19 -9.97 11.64
C SER A 61 11.67 -10.49 13.00
N GLY A 62 10.81 -11.23 13.70
CA GLY A 62 11.12 -11.81 15.01
C GLY A 62 9.87 -12.06 15.85
N ARG A 63 9.92 -11.71 17.14
CA ARG A 63 8.75 -11.79 18.06
C ARG A 63 7.60 -10.87 17.60
N LEU A 64 7.97 -9.76 16.97
CA LEU A 64 7.10 -8.82 16.30
C LEU A 64 7.61 -8.65 14.87
N ASN A 65 6.75 -8.89 13.89
CA ASN A 65 7.07 -8.65 12.50
C ASN A 65 6.49 -7.30 12.10
N LEU A 66 7.32 -6.39 11.61
CA LEU A 66 6.98 -5.02 11.29
C LEU A 66 7.52 -4.67 9.90
N ALA A 67 6.66 -4.15 9.03
CA ALA A 67 7.01 -3.68 7.71
C ALA A 67 6.46 -2.27 7.51
N ARG A 68 7.28 -1.37 6.99
CA ARG A 68 6.90 0.01 6.68
C ARG A 68 7.55 0.46 5.38
N GLY A 69 6.76 1.01 4.48
CA GLY A 69 7.20 1.74 3.30
C GLY A 69 6.68 3.17 3.35
N VAL A 70 7.53 4.14 3.02
CA VAL A 70 7.15 5.55 2.85
C VAL A 70 7.78 6.02 1.55
N ALA A 71 6.97 6.57 0.66
CA ALA A 71 7.41 7.25 -0.54
C ALA A 71 6.70 8.60 -0.62
N VAL A 72 7.45 9.68 -0.80
CA VAL A 72 6.92 11.03 -0.93
C VAL A 72 7.75 11.80 -1.93
N GLY A 73 7.12 12.66 -2.71
CA GLY A 73 7.86 13.66 -3.43
C GLY A 73 6.98 14.73 -4.03
N VAL A 74 7.65 15.74 -4.55
CA VAL A 74 7.06 16.95 -5.08
C VAL A 74 7.75 17.25 -6.41
N ASP A 75 6.96 17.60 -7.41
CA ASP A 75 7.46 18.04 -8.69
C ASP A 75 6.58 19.14 -9.31
N LYS A 76 6.78 19.41 -10.60
CA LYS A 76 6.03 20.44 -11.32
C LYS A 76 4.54 20.10 -11.50
N ASN A 77 4.17 18.84 -11.37
CA ASN A 77 2.82 18.35 -11.57
C ASN A 77 2.06 18.24 -10.25
N GLY A 78 2.76 18.07 -9.13
CA GLY A 78 2.12 18.04 -7.82
C GLY A 78 2.94 17.40 -6.71
N LEU A 79 2.23 16.99 -5.66
CA LEU A 79 2.75 16.20 -4.55
C LEU A 79 2.17 14.79 -4.62
N SER A 80 3.02 13.78 -4.41
CA SER A 80 2.63 12.37 -4.34
C SER A 80 3.17 11.76 -3.06
N LEU A 81 2.33 11.06 -2.31
CA LEU A 81 2.64 10.42 -1.04
C LEU A 81 2.00 9.03 -1.01
N SER A 82 2.77 8.03 -0.61
CA SER A 82 2.27 6.69 -0.31
C SER A 82 2.96 6.15 0.94
N VAL A 83 2.18 5.58 1.86
CA VAL A 83 2.65 5.06 3.14
C VAL A 83 1.97 3.72 3.40
N SER A 84 2.74 2.64 3.44
CA SER A 84 2.27 1.31 3.80
C SER A 84 2.86 0.88 5.13
N HIS A 85 2.06 0.24 5.97
CA HIS A 85 2.46 -0.29 7.27
C HIS A 85 1.81 -1.64 7.51
N ALA A 86 2.57 -2.63 7.98
CA ALA A 86 2.06 -3.94 8.35
C ALA A 86 2.75 -4.43 9.62
N VAL A 87 1.97 -5.02 10.53
CA VAL A 87 2.41 -5.52 11.82
C VAL A 87 1.78 -6.89 12.07
N ALA A 88 2.60 -7.86 12.45
CA ALA A 88 2.14 -9.19 12.85
C ALA A 88 2.91 -9.65 14.10
N PRO A 89 2.33 -9.50 15.31
CA PRO A 89 2.89 -10.10 16.51
C PRO A 89 2.80 -11.63 16.44
N ARG A 90 3.65 -12.33 17.20
CA ARG A 90 3.59 -13.79 17.32
C ARG A 90 2.20 -14.30 17.75
N LEU A 91 1.62 -13.63 18.73
CA LEU A 91 0.28 -13.90 19.26
C LEU A 91 -0.60 -12.68 19.02
N GLY A 92 -1.78 -12.88 18.44
CA GLY A 92 -2.71 -11.79 18.09
C GLY A 92 -2.77 -11.51 16.59
N PRO A 93 -3.65 -10.58 16.17
CA PRO A 93 -3.95 -10.32 14.77
C PRO A 93 -2.77 -9.71 14.01
N ALA A 94 -2.67 -10.04 12.72
CA ALA A 94 -1.88 -9.26 11.78
C ALA A 94 -2.73 -8.07 11.29
N VAL A 95 -2.16 -6.87 11.28
CA VAL A 95 -2.84 -5.62 10.92
C VAL A 95 -1.96 -4.86 9.93
N GLY A 96 -2.54 -4.44 8.82
CA GLY A 96 -1.87 -3.60 7.84
C GLY A 96 -2.74 -2.43 7.44
N SER A 97 -2.12 -1.29 7.15
CA SER A 97 -2.78 -0.13 6.57
C SER A 97 -1.92 0.52 5.50
N ASN A 98 -2.59 1.13 4.52
CA ASN A 98 -1.98 1.97 3.52
C ASN A 98 -2.71 3.31 3.46
N PHE A 99 -1.97 4.37 3.20
CA PHE A 99 -2.47 5.68 2.85
C PHE A 99 -1.73 6.22 1.63
N SER A 100 -2.47 6.61 0.61
CA SER A 100 -1.95 7.21 -0.62
C SER A 100 -2.65 8.53 -0.88
N LEU A 101 -1.89 9.56 -1.25
CA LEU A 101 -2.36 10.93 -1.46
C LEU A 101 -1.62 11.54 -2.65
N SER A 102 -2.37 12.12 -3.58
CA SER A 102 -1.86 12.94 -4.65
C SER A 102 -2.56 14.29 -4.66
N ILE A 103 -1.78 15.35 -4.81
CA ILE A 103 -2.27 16.73 -4.95
C ILE A 103 -1.70 17.30 -6.24
N GLY A 104 -2.56 17.59 -7.21
CA GLY A 104 -2.20 18.14 -8.50
C GLY A 104 -1.91 19.63 -8.42
N ARG A 105 -1.20 20.15 -9.43
CA ARG A 105 -0.88 21.58 -9.57
C ARG A 105 -2.12 22.49 -9.62
N ASP A 106 -3.24 21.96 -10.11
CA ASP A 106 -4.55 22.63 -10.16
C ASP A 106 -5.33 22.54 -8.83
N GLY A 107 -4.78 21.84 -7.84
CA GLY A 107 -5.41 21.59 -6.55
C GLY A 107 -6.35 20.39 -6.53
N GLU A 108 -6.42 19.57 -7.60
CA GLU A 108 -7.10 18.28 -7.53
C GLU A 108 -6.43 17.41 -6.45
N VAL A 109 -7.24 16.82 -5.57
CA VAL A 109 -6.77 15.93 -4.50
C VAL A 109 -7.37 14.57 -4.72
N SER A 110 -6.52 13.55 -4.87
CA SER A 110 -6.92 12.14 -4.84
C SER A 110 -6.32 11.48 -3.62
N LYS A 111 -7.15 10.82 -2.81
CA LYS A 111 -6.70 10.08 -1.63
C LYS A 111 -7.28 8.68 -1.61
N ASN A 112 -6.51 7.74 -1.09
CA ASN A 112 -6.93 6.38 -0.83
C ASN A 112 -6.42 5.94 0.55
N HIS A 113 -7.26 5.24 1.29
CA HIS A 113 -6.90 4.60 2.55
C HIS A 113 -7.38 3.14 2.52
N SER A 114 -6.49 2.22 2.86
CA SER A 114 -6.79 0.78 2.87
C SER A 114 -6.36 0.18 4.20
N ILE A 115 -7.14 -0.76 4.74
CA ILE A 115 -6.82 -1.47 5.98
C ILE A 115 -7.14 -2.95 5.83
N ALA A 116 -6.24 -3.81 6.32
CA ALA A 116 -6.41 -5.26 6.40
C ALA A 116 -6.16 -5.74 7.82
N VAL A 117 -7.00 -6.66 8.29
CA VAL A 117 -6.85 -7.34 9.57
C VAL A 117 -7.04 -8.84 9.35
N ALA A 118 -6.03 -9.64 9.68
CA ALA A 118 -6.10 -11.09 9.67
C ALA A 118 -6.07 -11.63 11.12
N ARG A 119 -7.12 -12.33 11.51
CA ARG A 119 -7.30 -12.97 12.83
C ARG A 119 -7.35 -14.47 12.64
N GLY A 120 -6.64 -15.24 13.46
CA GLY A 120 -6.67 -16.70 13.41
C GLY A 120 -5.85 -17.31 14.53
N PRO A 121 -6.04 -18.59 14.85
CA PRO A 121 -5.24 -19.27 15.87
C PRO A 121 -3.79 -19.50 15.45
N PHE A 122 -3.51 -19.77 14.17
CA PHE A 122 -2.21 -20.35 13.77
C PHE A 122 -1.43 -19.53 12.77
N GLU A 123 -2.07 -19.03 11.71
CA GLU A 123 -1.41 -18.26 10.67
C GLU A 123 -2.19 -16.98 10.38
N ARG A 124 -1.46 -15.87 10.30
CA ARG A 124 -2.03 -14.54 10.05
C ARG A 124 -1.04 -13.74 9.25
N GLU A 125 -1.46 -13.27 8.09
CA GLU A 125 -0.65 -12.46 7.21
C GLU A 125 -1.51 -11.34 6.66
N VAL A 126 -0.93 -10.15 6.53
CA VAL A 126 -1.54 -9.00 5.88
C VAL A 126 -0.56 -8.42 4.88
N THR A 127 -1.10 -8.00 3.75
CA THR A 127 -0.38 -7.27 2.71
C THR A 127 -1.17 -6.03 2.35
N VAL A 128 -0.51 -4.89 2.43
CA VAL A 128 -1.06 -3.58 2.07
C VAL A 128 -0.12 -2.87 1.12
N GLY A 129 -0.68 -2.14 0.17
CA GLY A 129 0.08 -1.44 -0.86
C GLY A 129 -0.64 -0.21 -1.34
N GLY A 130 0.12 0.75 -1.84
CA GLY A 130 -0.36 2.05 -2.25
C GLY A 130 0.38 2.60 -3.44
N GLN A 131 -0.32 3.40 -4.22
CA GLN A 131 0.24 4.21 -5.29
C GLN A 131 -0.42 5.58 -5.28
N ALA A 132 0.39 6.63 -5.45
CA ALA A 132 -0.08 7.99 -5.66
C ALA A 132 0.72 8.63 -6.79
N GLY A 133 0.04 9.29 -7.72
CA GLY A 133 0.63 9.93 -8.88
C GLY A 133 0.03 11.30 -9.14
N SER A 134 0.85 12.32 -9.41
CA SER A 134 0.39 13.64 -9.85
C SER A 134 0.88 13.89 -11.26
N GLY A 135 -0.02 13.73 -12.24
CA GLY A 135 0.29 13.81 -13.66
C GLY A 135 -0.27 15.05 -14.33
N ARG A 136 0.11 15.28 -15.59
CA ARG A 136 -0.43 16.38 -16.42
C ARG A 136 -1.95 16.31 -16.61
N PHE A 137 -2.52 15.11 -16.48
CA PHE A 137 -3.94 14.83 -16.74
C PHE A 137 -4.75 14.57 -15.47
N GLY A 138 -4.16 14.81 -14.30
CA GLY A 138 -4.85 14.72 -13.01
C GLY A 138 -4.06 13.99 -11.93
N SER A 139 -4.69 13.90 -10.77
CA SER A 139 -4.16 13.23 -9.58
C SER A 139 -4.81 11.87 -9.36
N THR A 140 -3.99 10.85 -9.10
CA THR A 140 -4.46 9.49 -8.81
C THR A 140 -3.92 9.02 -7.46
N ALA A 141 -4.74 8.25 -6.74
CA ALA A 141 -4.34 7.54 -5.54
C ALA A 141 -5.12 6.24 -5.48
N SER A 142 -4.43 5.13 -5.28
CA SER A 142 -5.02 3.81 -5.17
C SER A 142 -4.30 3.01 -4.09
N GLY A 143 -4.94 1.94 -3.64
CA GLY A 143 -4.32 1.04 -2.69
C GLY A 143 -5.02 -0.29 -2.64
N ILE A 144 -4.28 -1.24 -2.08
CA ILE A 144 -4.72 -2.62 -1.88
C ILE A 144 -4.58 -2.94 -0.40
N ALA A 145 -5.54 -3.71 0.10
CA ALA A 145 -5.49 -4.34 1.40
C ALA A 145 -5.94 -5.79 1.23
N SER A 146 -5.13 -6.71 1.73
CA SER A 146 -5.40 -8.14 1.65
C SER A 146 -4.80 -8.84 2.86
N GLY A 147 -5.23 -10.07 3.09
CA GLY A 147 -4.66 -10.90 4.12
C GLY A 147 -4.92 -12.37 3.87
N ARG A 148 -4.21 -13.20 4.63
CA ARG A 148 -4.36 -14.65 4.66
C ARG A 148 -4.40 -15.11 6.11
N THR A 149 -5.16 -16.16 6.37
CA THR A 149 -5.20 -16.82 7.66
C THR A 149 -5.45 -18.31 7.50
N ASP A 150 -5.33 -19.08 8.58
CA ASP A 150 -5.70 -20.49 8.62
C ASP A 150 -7.23 -20.68 8.47
N PRO A 151 -7.72 -21.92 8.21
CA PRO A 151 -9.15 -22.17 7.94
C PRO A 151 -10.11 -21.74 9.05
N PHE A 152 -9.62 -21.53 10.29
CA PHE A 152 -10.43 -21.10 11.43
C PHE A 152 -10.33 -19.59 11.69
N GLY A 153 -9.57 -18.87 10.86
CA GLY A 153 -9.41 -17.43 10.95
C GLY A 153 -10.42 -16.64 10.12
N ARG A 154 -10.30 -15.31 10.21
CA ARG A 154 -11.04 -14.33 9.40
C ARG A 154 -10.12 -13.23 8.92
N VAL A 155 -10.34 -12.81 7.67
CA VAL A 155 -9.71 -11.64 7.07
C VAL A 155 -10.78 -10.59 6.85
N GLN A 156 -10.49 -9.37 7.27
CA GLN A 156 -11.28 -8.18 6.94
C GLN A 156 -10.38 -7.21 6.22
N ALA A 157 -10.80 -6.77 5.03
CA ALA A 157 -10.08 -5.78 4.24
C ALA A 157 -11.06 -4.74 3.73
N ASN A 158 -10.74 -3.47 3.97
CA ASN A 158 -11.52 -2.31 3.52
C ASN A 158 -10.61 -1.36 2.75
N SER A 159 -11.16 -0.67 1.75
CA SER A 159 -10.45 0.37 1.01
C SER A 159 -11.43 1.48 0.65
N ASP A 160 -11.06 2.70 0.99
CA ASP A 160 -11.84 3.91 0.77
C ASP A 160 -11.03 4.87 -0.09
N SER A 161 -11.62 5.31 -1.18
CA SER A 161 -11.01 6.28 -2.09
C SER A 161 -11.89 7.52 -2.23
N HIS A 162 -11.26 8.67 -2.41
CA HIS A 162 -11.97 9.93 -2.60
C HIS A 162 -11.15 10.85 -3.49
N VAL A 163 -11.84 11.49 -4.44
CA VAL A 163 -11.28 12.51 -5.32
C VAL A 163 -12.07 13.79 -5.12
N SER A 164 -11.35 14.90 -4.94
CA SER A 164 -11.91 16.24 -4.82
C SER A 164 -11.26 17.16 -5.83
N ARG A 165 -12.07 17.93 -6.56
CA ARG A 165 -11.60 18.97 -7.48
C ARG A 165 -12.08 20.32 -6.95
N PRO A 166 -11.22 21.33 -6.79
CA PRO A 166 -11.67 22.66 -6.48
C PRO A 166 -12.55 23.15 -7.64
N LEU A 167 -13.79 23.55 -7.32
CA LEU A 167 -14.63 24.30 -8.26
C LEU A 167 -13.87 25.59 -8.62
N ALA A 168 -13.85 25.94 -9.91
CA ALA A 168 -13.08 27.03 -10.49
C ALA A 168 -12.90 28.23 -9.54
N ARG A 169 -11.66 28.76 -9.45
CA ARG A 169 -11.34 29.99 -8.72
C ARG A 169 -12.46 31.01 -8.92
N VAL A 170 -13.16 31.38 -7.84
CA VAL A 170 -13.90 32.64 -7.82
C VAL A 170 -12.84 33.72 -7.94
N ALA A 171 -12.60 34.18 -9.16
CA ALA A 171 -11.81 35.37 -9.42
C ALA A 171 -12.57 36.53 -8.77
N ARG A 172 -12.21 36.89 -7.54
CA ARG A 172 -12.66 38.13 -6.93
C ARG A 172 -12.00 39.26 -7.72
N ILE A 173 -12.69 39.77 -8.73
CA ILE A 173 -12.29 40.98 -9.44
C ILE A 173 -12.43 42.13 -8.45
N ILE A 174 -11.33 42.51 -7.81
CA ILE A 174 -11.27 43.75 -7.04
C ILE A 174 -11.14 44.86 -8.08
N HIS A 175 -12.26 45.53 -8.38
CA HIS A 175 -12.20 46.80 -9.10
C HIS A 175 -11.51 47.81 -8.17
N ARG A 176 -10.43 48.42 -8.65
CA ARG A 176 -9.88 49.67 -8.11
C ARG A 176 -10.24 50.78 -9.08
#